data_AF-A0A817YE44-F1
#
_entry.id   AF-A0A817YE44-F1
#
_cell.length_a   1.000
_cell.length_b   1.000
_cell.length_c   1.000
_cell.angle_alpha   90.00
_cell.angle_beta   90.00
_cell.angle_gamma   90.00
#
_symmetry.space_group_name_H-M   'P 1'
#
loop_
_entity.id
_entity.type
_entity.pdbx_description
1 polymer ?
#
loop_
_entity_poly.entity_id
_entity_poly.type
_entity_poly.pdbx_seq_one_letter_code
_entity_poly.pdbx_strand_id
1 'polypeptide(L)'
;MMYLIIPHGSSIYSYNLQCAFPNLPMSEFILLSYNGDNIIPCFGQLFDDEPLPIDGWIYLDKNKVGFGVTLNKINIYRPYNRDDQTK
;
A
#
# COMPACT_ATOMS: atom_id res chain seq x y z
N MET A 1 -7.05 20.02 21.72
CA MET A 1 -7.20 20.14 20.25
C MET A 1 -6.66 18.85 19.65
N MET A 2 -7.42 18.13 18.83
CA MET A 2 -6.94 16.93 18.14
C MET A 2 -6.51 17.33 16.73
N TYR A 3 -5.25 17.07 16.37
CA TYR A 3 -4.73 17.41 15.04
C TYR A 3 -5.15 16.37 14.01
N LEU A 4 -5.50 16.83 12.81
CA LEU A 4 -5.71 15.97 11.66
C LEU A 4 -4.36 15.51 11.12
N ILE A 5 -4.23 14.22 10.87
CA ILE A 5 -3.03 13.62 10.28
C ILE A 5 -3.46 12.95 8.97
N ILE A 6 -2.79 13.30 7.88
CA ILE A 6 -3.03 12.68 6.57
C ILE A 6 -1.67 12.19 6.07
N PRO A 7 -1.37 10.88 6.26
CA PRO A 7 -0.13 10.29 5.77
C PRO A 7 -0.01 10.45 4.25
N HIS A 8 1.21 10.70 3.78
CA HIS A 8 1.54 10.61 2.35
C HIS A 8 1.21 9.21 1.82
N GLY A 9 0.63 9.16 0.62
CA GLY A 9 0.15 7.95 -0.03
C GLY A 9 1.19 6.83 -0.02
N SER A 10 0.93 5.80 0.78
CA SER A 10 1.85 4.66 0.98
C SER A 10 1.08 3.33 0.90
N SER A 11 -0.01 3.30 0.13
CA SER A 11 -0.89 2.15 -0.07
C SER A 11 -1.26 1.47 1.26
N ILE A 12 -1.21 0.13 1.32
CA ILE A 12 -1.60 -0.71 2.46
C ILE A 12 -0.96 -0.32 3.79
N TYR A 13 0.23 0.29 3.79
CA TYR A 13 0.87 0.75 5.02
C TYR A 13 0.09 1.91 5.63
N SER A 14 -0.28 2.87 4.78
CA SER A 14 -1.07 4.01 5.19
C SER A 14 -2.51 3.61 5.49
N TYR A 15 -3.14 2.78 4.65
CA TYR A 15 -4.56 2.39 4.81
C TYR A 15 -4.82 1.71 6.14
N ASN A 16 -3.97 0.76 6.53
CA ASN A 16 -4.10 0.09 7.83
C ASN A 16 -3.92 1.08 8.99
N LEU A 17 -3.00 2.04 8.88
CA LEU A 17 -2.84 3.10 9.87
C LEU A 17 -4.09 3.97 9.97
N GLN A 18 -4.64 4.41 8.84
CA GLN A 18 -5.84 5.29 8.83
C GLN A 18 -7.06 4.58 9.40
N CYS A 19 -7.25 3.28 9.12
CA CYS A 19 -8.32 2.49 9.74
C CYS A 19 -8.16 2.33 11.26
N ALA A 20 -6.97 2.51 11.82
CA ALA A 20 -6.67 2.28 13.23
C ALA A 20 -6.82 3.52 14.13
N PHE A 21 -6.89 4.74 13.56
CA PHE A 21 -6.87 5.98 14.33
C PHE A 21 -8.04 6.92 13.97
N PRO A 22 -8.71 7.53 14.96
CA PRO A 22 -9.90 8.35 14.71
C PRO A 22 -9.61 9.75 14.14
N ASN A 23 -8.36 10.21 14.16
CA ASN A 23 -7.96 11.53 13.67
C ASN A 23 -7.36 11.51 12.25
N LEU A 24 -7.50 10.40 11.53
CA LEU A 24 -7.03 10.17 10.16
C LEU A 24 -8.25 9.95 9.25
N PRO A 25 -8.96 11.03 8.85
CA PRO A 25 -10.31 10.92 8.28
C PRO A 25 -10.32 10.47 6.80
N MET A 26 -9.17 10.52 6.13
CA MET A 26 -9.05 10.16 4.71
C MET A 26 -7.64 9.67 4.37
N SER A 27 -7.54 8.98 3.25
CA SER A 27 -6.28 8.49 2.67
C SER A 27 -5.98 9.25 1.38
N GLU A 28 -4.71 9.56 1.16
CA GLU A 28 -4.23 9.99 -0.15
C GLU A 28 -4.05 8.75 -1.06
N PHE A 29 -4.52 8.85 -2.31
CA PHE A 29 -4.24 7.88 -3.37
C PHE A 29 -3.52 8.57 -4.52
N ILE A 30 -2.34 8.06 -4.89
CA ILE A 30 -1.48 8.68 -5.90
C ILE A 30 -1.76 7.99 -7.24
N LEU A 31 -2.19 8.77 -8.24
CA LEU A 31 -2.32 8.27 -9.62
C LEU A 31 -0.93 8.13 -10.25
N LEU A 32 -0.41 6.90 -10.29
CA LEU A 32 0.90 6.59 -10.88
C LEU A 32 0.84 6.24 -12.37
N SER A 33 -0.36 6.21 -12.98
CA SER A 33 -0.47 6.03 -14.43
C SER A 33 0.28 7.15 -15.16
N TYR A 34 0.93 6.83 -16.28
CA TYR A 34 1.74 7.79 -17.04
C TYR A 34 1.04 9.12 -17.35
N ASN A 35 -0.25 9.07 -17.73
CA ASN A 35 -1.06 10.25 -18.03
C ASN A 35 -1.86 10.79 -16.82
N GLY A 36 -1.79 10.13 -15.66
CA GLY A 36 -2.60 10.49 -14.48
C GLY A 36 -4.10 10.28 -14.66
N ASP A 37 -4.52 9.37 -15.54
CA ASP A 37 -5.91 9.16 -15.96
C ASP A 37 -6.46 7.76 -15.60
N ASN A 38 -5.65 6.90 -14.99
CA ASN A 38 -6.03 5.53 -14.66
C ASN A 38 -5.61 5.15 -13.23
N ILE A 39 -6.46 4.38 -12.57
CA ILE A 39 -6.14 3.76 -11.28
C ILE A 39 -5.27 2.52 -11.56
N ILE A 40 -4.05 2.54 -11.04
CA ILE A 40 -3.12 1.40 -11.07
C ILE A 40 -2.53 1.19 -9.67
N PRO A 41 -1.99 -0.01 -9.36
CA PRO A 41 -1.34 -0.28 -8.07
C PRO A 41 -0.22 0.71 -7.76
N CYS A 42 -0.16 1.21 -6.52
CA CYS A 42 0.88 2.16 -6.09
C CYS A 42 2.26 1.51 -6.13
N PHE A 43 2.33 0.20 -5.91
CA PHE A 43 3.58 -0.57 -5.95
C PHE A 43 3.75 -1.35 -7.26
N GLY A 44 3.03 -0.97 -8.32
CA GLY A 44 3.14 -1.58 -9.63
C GLY A 44 2.86 -3.08 -9.60
N GLN A 45 3.84 -3.89 -10.00
CA GLN A 45 3.71 -5.36 -10.01
C GLN A 45 4.29 -6.03 -8.78
N LEU A 46 4.62 -5.29 -7.71
CA LEU A 46 5.23 -5.87 -6.52
C LEU A 46 4.27 -6.80 -5.77
N PHE A 47 2.97 -6.50 -5.78
CA PHE A 47 1.95 -7.29 -5.11
C PHE A 47 0.86 -7.73 -6.08
N ASP A 48 0.39 -8.97 -5.94
CA ASP A 48 -0.63 -9.55 -6.83
C ASP A 48 -2.05 -9.05 -6.49
N ASP A 49 -2.23 -8.53 -5.28
CA ASP A 49 -3.52 -8.29 -4.64
C ASP A 49 -3.54 -6.97 -3.85
N GLU A 50 -2.82 -5.96 -4.34
CA GLU A 50 -2.86 -4.60 -3.81
C GLU A 50 -4.30 -4.03 -3.94
N PRO A 51 -4.93 -3.58 -2.84
CA PRO A 51 -6.26 -3.01 -2.88
C PRO A 51 -6.26 -1.68 -3.64
N LEU A 52 -7.15 -1.57 -4.62
CA LEU A 52 -7.38 -0.35 -5.40
C LEU A 52 -8.68 0.33 -4.98
N PRO A 53 -8.78 1.66 -5.14
CA PRO A 53 -10.01 2.37 -4.83
C PRO A 53 -11.11 1.99 -5.80
N ILE A 54 -12.30 1.74 -5.27
CA ILE A 54 -13.54 1.52 -6.02
C ILE A 54 -14.46 2.69 -5.66
N ASP A 55 -14.83 3.49 -6.66
CA ASP A 55 -15.64 4.70 -6.49
C ASP A 55 -15.09 5.66 -5.41
N GLY A 56 -13.76 5.77 -5.33
CA GLY A 56 -13.06 6.63 -4.37
C GLY A 56 -12.85 6.04 -2.97
N TRP A 57 -13.24 4.78 -2.74
CA TRP A 57 -13.10 4.11 -1.44
C TRP A 57 -12.14 2.92 -1.50
N ILE A 58 -11.32 2.77 -0.47
CA ILE A 58 -10.45 1.60 -0.25
C ILE A 58 -11.12 0.65 0.73
N TYR A 59 -11.18 -0.64 0.37
CA TYR A 59 -11.68 -1.70 1.22
C TYR A 59 -10.56 -2.69 1.53
N LEU A 60 -10.24 -2.85 2.82
CA LEU A 60 -9.26 -3.84 3.28
C LEU A 60 -9.97 -5.16 3.64
N ASP A 61 -9.46 -6.27 3.11
CA ASP A 61 -9.99 -7.60 3.42
C ASP A 61 -9.59 -8.03 4.84
N LYS A 62 -10.60 -8.16 5.71
CA LYS A 62 -10.44 -8.54 7.12
C LYS A 62 -9.91 -9.97 7.32
N ASN A 63 -9.98 -10.80 6.29
CA ASN A 63 -9.51 -12.19 6.36
C ASN A 63 -8.01 -12.32 6.04
N LYS A 64 -7.38 -11.26 5.51
CA LYS A 64 -5.95 -11.28 5.22
C LYS A 64 -5.15 -10.81 6.43
N VAL A 65 -3.99 -11.44 6.63
CA VAL A 65 -3.10 -11.18 7.77
C VAL A 65 -2.06 -10.12 7.42
N GLY A 66 -1.63 -9.34 8.42
CA GLY A 66 -0.61 -8.30 8.26
C GLY A 66 -1.12 -7.16 7.37
N PHE A 67 -0.31 -6.72 6.41
CA PHE A 67 -0.72 -5.70 5.44
C PHE A 67 -1.63 -6.22 4.31
N GLY A 68 -1.96 -7.52 4.33
CA GLY A 68 -2.99 -8.08 3.45
C GLY A 68 -2.61 -8.15 1.96
N VAL A 69 -1.32 -8.22 1.66
CA VAL A 69 -0.80 -8.35 0.29
C VAL A 69 0.15 -9.53 0.15
N THR A 70 0.23 -10.05 -1.06
CA THR A 70 1.01 -11.19 -1.49
C THR A 70 2.08 -10.70 -2.46
N LEU A 71 3.35 -10.87 -2.08
CA LEU A 71 4.48 -10.51 -2.94
C LEU A 71 4.43 -11.31 -4.24
N ASN A 72 4.44 -10.60 -5.38
CA ASN A 72 4.54 -11.21 -6.69
C ASN A 72 5.92 -11.84 -6.85
N LYS A 73 5.96 -13.17 -7.08
CA LYS A 73 7.19 -13.96 -7.15
C LYS A 73 7.83 -14.08 -8.53
N ILE A 74 7.31 -13.37 -9.52
CA ILE A 74 7.84 -13.40 -10.88
C ILE A 74 9.12 -12.54 -10.94
N ASN A 75 10.20 -13.12 -11.47
CA ASN A 75 11.48 -12.44 -11.69
C ASN A 75 12.10 -11.75 -10.45
N ILE A 76 11.74 -12.17 -9.23
CA ILE A 76 12.45 -11.68 -8.04
C ILE A 76 13.83 -12.35 -7.98
N TYR A 77 14.87 -11.53 -7.96
CA TYR A 77 16.22 -11.99 -7.62
C TYR A 77 16.74 -11.16 -6.45
N ARG A 78 17.44 -11.81 -5.52
CA ARG A 78 18.15 -11.12 -4.46
C ARG A 78 19.58 -10.85 -4.96
N PRO A 79 20.02 -9.58 -5.08
CA PRO A 79 21.35 -9.27 -5.62
C PRO A 79 22.51 -9.65 -4.69
N TYR A 80 22.24 -9.85 -3.39
CA TYR A 80 23.25 -10.16 -2.36
C TYR A 80 22.84 -11.38 -1.55
N ASN A 81 23.78 -12.19 -1.06
CA ASN A 81 23.39 -13.32 -0.20
C ASN A 81 22.83 -12.79 1.12
N ARG A 82 21.93 -13.56 1.72
CA ARG A 82 21.36 -13.20 3.02
C ARG A 82 22.44 -13.09 4.09
N ASP A 83 23.43 -13.95 4.01
CA ASP A 83 24.55 -14.04 4.96
C ASP A 83 25.50 -12.83 4.85
N ASP A 84 25.49 -12.12 3.71
CA ASP A 84 26.30 -10.91 3.53
C ASP A 84 25.73 -9.70 4.29
N GLN A 85 24.50 -9.81 4.84
CA GLN A 85 23.79 -8.72 5.51
C GLN A 85 23.86 -8.76 7.03
N THR A 86 24.61 -9.70 7.63
CA THR A 86 24.96 -9.62 9.06
C THR A 86 26.12 -8.63 9.24
N LYS A 87 25.79 -7.35 9.39
CA LYS A 87 26.66 -6.35 10.01
C LYS A 87 25.88 -5.64 11.10
#